data_AF-V7D7V0-F1
#
_entry.id   AF-V7D7V0-F1
#
_cell.length_a   1.000
_cell.length_b   1.000
_cell.length_c   1.000
_cell.angle_alpha   90.00
_cell.angle_beta   90.00
_cell.angle_gamma   90.00
#
_symmetry.space_group_name_H-M   'P 1'
#
loop_
_entity.id
_entity.type
_entity.pdbx_description
1 polymer ?
#
loop_
_entity_poly.entity_id
_entity_poly.type
_entity_poly.pdbx_seq_one_letter_code
_entity_poly.pdbx_strand_id
1 'polypeptide(L)'
;MELILIGFAALLASGLTLLSGFGQGTALMPVFALFFPLQLAIAATAVVHFANNLFKLGLMAQQTDWSVVVKFSLPAAFTATLGAGSLAFFDQLPRVGPSGHHGLSASGTTRKELLGSYAPD
;
A
#
# COMPACT_ATOMS: atom_id res chain seq x y z
N MET A 1 -1.92 -3.62 -21.64
CA MET A 1 -1.17 -2.35 -21.63
C MET A 1 -1.04 -1.76 -20.23
N GLU A 2 -2.09 -1.75 -19.42
CA GLU A 2 -2.06 -1.17 -18.08
C GLU A 2 -1.00 -1.77 -17.14
N LEU A 3 -0.87 -3.11 -17.10
CA LEU A 3 0.15 -3.77 -16.26
C LEU A 3 1.59 -3.37 -16.63
N ILE A 4 1.85 -3.07 -17.90
CA ILE A 4 3.17 -2.60 -18.36
C ILE A 4 3.43 -1.20 -17.84
N LEU A 5 2.43 -0.30 -17.93
CA LEU A 5 2.51 1.06 -17.41
C LEU A 5 2.71 1.07 -15.89
N ILE A 6 1.93 0.26 -15.17
CA ILE A 6 2.02 0.11 -13.72
C ILE A 6 3.39 -0.46 -13.32
N GLY A 7 3.88 -1.47 -14.04
CA GLY A 7 5.21 -2.03 -13.83
C GLY A 7 6.31 -1.00 -14.07
N PHE A 8 6.18 -0.17 -15.11
CA PHE A 8 7.13 0.90 -15.38
C PHE A 8 7.11 2.00 -14.32
N ALA A 9 5.93 2.42 -13.86
CA ALA A 9 5.80 3.36 -12.74
C ALA A 9 6.39 2.79 -11.44
N ALA A 10 6.15 1.52 -11.15
CA ALA A 10 6.75 0.79 -10.03
C ALA A 10 8.28 0.74 -10.13
N LEU A 11 8.82 0.47 -11.31
CA LEU A 11 10.26 0.47 -11.58
C LEU A 11 10.88 1.85 -11.35
N LEU A 12 10.29 2.91 -11.91
CA LEU A 12 10.77 4.27 -11.74
C LEU A 12 10.73 4.72 -10.28
N ALA A 13 9.61 4.50 -9.59
CA ALA A 13 9.49 4.82 -8.17
C ALA A 13 10.52 4.05 -7.34
N SER A 14 10.72 2.76 -7.63
CA SER A 14 11.73 1.93 -6.95
C SER A 14 13.13 2.47 -7.19
N GLY A 15 13.51 2.76 -8.45
CA GLY A 15 14.81 3.35 -8.80
C GLY A 15 15.08 4.68 -8.09
N LEU A 16 14.10 5.59 -8.09
CA LEU A 16 14.24 6.90 -7.44
C LEU A 16 14.39 6.77 -5.92
N THR A 17 13.66 5.83 -5.33
CA THR A 17 13.61 5.62 -3.88
C THR A 17 14.74 4.73 -3.36
N LEU A 18 15.40 3.94 -4.22
CA LEU A 18 16.64 3.24 -3.87
C LEU A 18 17.73 4.24 -3.45
N LEU A 19 17.87 5.32 -4.22
CA LEU A 19 18.84 6.39 -3.96
C LEU A 19 18.42 7.28 -2.80
N SER A 20 17.15 7.69 -2.75
CA SER A 20 16.65 8.62 -1.71
C SER A 20 16.40 7.95 -0.35
N GLY A 21 15.99 6.67 -0.34
CA GLY A 21 15.65 5.93 0.88
C GLY A 21 14.28 6.25 1.49
N PHE A 22 13.44 7.06 0.84
CA PHE A 22 12.12 7.48 1.36
C PHE A 22 11.05 7.55 0.27
N GLY A 23 9.77 7.54 0.65
CA GLY A 23 8.66 7.99 -0.20
C GLY A 23 8.09 6.96 -1.19
N GLN A 24 8.62 5.74 -1.24
CA GLN A 24 8.15 4.72 -2.20
C GLN A 24 6.68 4.34 -1.99
N GLY A 25 6.28 4.09 -0.73
CA GLY A 25 4.88 3.80 -0.40
C GLY A 25 3.96 4.97 -0.73
N THR A 26 4.42 6.20 -0.47
CA THR A 26 3.68 7.43 -0.76
C THR A 26 3.47 7.65 -2.26
N ALA A 27 4.50 7.35 -3.07
CA ALA A 27 4.43 7.50 -4.52
C ALA A 27 3.58 6.40 -5.17
N LEU A 28 3.74 5.14 -4.75
CA LEU A 28 3.08 4.01 -5.42
C LEU A 28 1.63 3.78 -4.99
N MET A 29 1.28 4.12 -3.75
CA MET A 29 -0.10 3.94 -3.28
C MET A 29 -1.15 4.62 -4.19
N PRO A 30 -1.04 5.92 -4.54
CA PRO A 30 -2.00 6.55 -5.43
C PRO A 30 -1.97 5.95 -6.83
N VAL A 31 -0.80 5.58 -7.36
CA VAL A 31 -0.68 4.93 -8.67
C VAL A 31 -1.45 3.62 -8.69
N PHE A 32 -1.22 2.73 -7.72
CA PHE A 32 -1.94 1.45 -7.67
C PHE A 32 -3.44 1.63 -7.39
N ALA A 33 -3.84 2.62 -6.58
CA ALA A 33 -5.24 2.89 -6.28
C ALA A 33 -6.06 3.41 -7.49
N LEU A 34 -5.40 3.85 -8.56
CA LEU A 34 -6.06 4.20 -9.82
C LEU A 34 -6.51 2.96 -10.61
N PHE A 35 -5.80 1.83 -10.46
CA PHE A 35 -6.02 0.63 -11.28
C PHE A 35 -6.56 -0.56 -10.49
N PHE A 36 -6.37 -0.58 -9.17
CA PHE A 36 -6.76 -1.70 -8.31
C PHE A 36 -7.69 -1.29 -7.17
N PRO A 37 -8.55 -2.20 -6.68
CA PRO A 37 -9.24 -2.04 -5.40
C PRO A 37 -8.25 -1.69 -4.28
N LEU A 38 -8.70 -0.89 -3.31
CA LEU A 38 -7.85 -0.34 -2.26
C LEU A 38 -7.00 -1.41 -1.55
N GLN A 39 -7.60 -2.56 -1.21
CA GLN A 39 -6.91 -3.66 -0.54
C GLN A 39 -5.76 -4.22 -1.39
N LEU A 40 -6.01 -4.42 -2.70
CA LEU A 40 -5.00 -4.89 -3.64
C LEU A 40 -3.92 -3.82 -3.90
N ALA A 41 -4.28 -2.54 -3.95
CA ALA A 41 -3.33 -1.45 -4.10
C ALA A 41 -2.38 -1.34 -2.91
N ILE A 42 -2.88 -1.48 -1.68
CA ILE A 42 -2.07 -1.51 -0.46
C ILE A 42 -1.13 -2.72 -0.49
N ALA A 43 -1.65 -3.91 -0.81
CA ALA A 43 -0.87 -5.14 -0.88
C ALA A 43 0.24 -5.05 -1.95
N ALA A 44 -0.08 -4.57 -3.15
CA ALA A 44 0.89 -4.38 -4.23
C ALA A 44 1.98 -3.37 -3.84
N THR A 45 1.60 -2.26 -3.21
CA THR A 45 2.56 -1.26 -2.69
C THR A 45 3.52 -1.91 -1.68
N ALA A 46 2.99 -2.70 -0.75
CA ALA A 46 3.80 -3.39 0.26
C ALA A 46 4.78 -4.38 -0.37
N VAL A 47 4.35 -5.15 -1.38
CA VAL A 47 5.22 -6.11 -2.09
C VAL A 47 6.36 -5.39 -2.81
N VAL A 48 6.05 -4.35 -3.59
CA VAL A 48 7.07 -3.59 -4.33
C VAL A 48 8.03 -2.86 -3.38
N HIS A 49 7.50 -2.32 -2.27
CA HIS A 49 8.33 -1.71 -1.24
C HIS A 49 9.25 -2.72 -0.56
N PHE A 50 8.72 -3.87 -0.17
CA PHE A 50 9.51 -4.93 0.44
C PHE A 50 10.62 -5.44 -0.48
N ALA A 51 10.29 -5.72 -1.74
CA ALA A 51 11.26 -6.16 -2.74
C ALA A 51 12.37 -5.12 -2.98
N ASN A 52 12.01 -3.84 -3.05
CA ASN A 52 12.96 -2.75 -3.24
C ASN A 52 13.93 -2.61 -2.05
N ASN A 53 13.41 -2.69 -0.83
CA ASN A 53 14.23 -2.64 0.38
C ASN A 53 15.13 -3.88 0.51
N LEU A 54 14.64 -5.07 0.15
CA LEU A 54 15.44 -6.30 0.17
C LEU A 54 16.56 -6.25 -0.87
N PHE A 55 16.28 -5.74 -2.07
CA PHE A 55 17.28 -5.50 -3.10
C PHE A 55 18.35 -4.50 -2.62
N LYS A 56 17.92 -3.39 -1.99
CA LYS A 56 18.84 -2.41 -1.39
C LYS A 56 19.73 -3.02 -0.30
N LEU A 57 19.15 -3.83 0.58
CA LEU A 57 19.89 -4.57 1.60
C LEU A 57 20.92 -5.51 0.96
N GLY A 58 20.53 -6.26 -0.08
CA GLY A 58 21.43 -7.14 -0.81
C GLY A 58 22.62 -6.41 -1.46
N LEU A 59 22.35 -5.25 -2.09
CA LEU A 59 23.40 -4.42 -2.69
C LEU A 59 24.38 -3.85 -1.64
N MET A 60 23.87 -3.48 -0.46
CA MET A 60 24.65 -2.80 0.58
C MET A 60 25.13 -3.73 1.69
N ALA A 61 24.80 -5.03 1.65
CA ALA A 61 25.01 -5.98 2.74
C ALA A 61 26.47 -6.07 3.21
N GLN A 62 27.44 -5.94 2.29
CA GLN A 62 28.87 -6.00 2.62
C GLN A 62 29.38 -4.76 3.35
N GLN A 63 28.71 -3.61 3.20
CA GLN A 63 29.11 -2.32 3.75
C GLN A 63 28.24 -1.89 4.94
N THR A 64 27.30 -2.74 5.36
CA THR A 64 26.30 -2.39 6.37
C THR A 64 26.72 -2.90 7.75
N ASP A 65 26.49 -2.08 8.79
CA ASP A 65 26.61 -2.51 10.18
C ASP A 65 25.43 -3.41 10.57
N TRP A 66 25.70 -4.72 10.69
CA TRP A 66 24.70 -5.72 11.05
C TRP A 66 24.14 -5.55 12.47
N SER A 67 24.88 -4.94 13.40
CA SER A 67 24.36 -4.62 14.73
C SER A 67 23.20 -3.64 14.62
N VAL A 68 23.35 -2.61 13.79
CA VAL A 68 22.30 -1.61 13.52
C VAL A 68 21.13 -2.26 12.79
N VAL A 69 21.39 -3.03 11.73
CA VAL A 69 20.32 -3.70 10.96
C VAL A 69 19.44 -4.55 11.87
N VAL A 70 20.03 -5.39 12.72
CA VAL A 70 19.27 -6.27 13.61
C VAL A 70 18.50 -5.47 14.67
N LYS A 71 19.15 -4.49 15.32
CA LYS A 71 18.53 -3.66 16.36
C LYS A 71 17.40 -2.78 15.86
N PHE A 72 17.39 -2.41 14.58
CA PHE A 72 16.30 -1.64 13.98
C PHE A 72 15.25 -2.54 13.31
N SER A 73 15.67 -3.58 12.58
CA SER A 73 14.76 -4.40 11.80
C SER A 73 13.91 -5.33 12.67
N LEU A 74 14.46 -5.92 13.73
CA LEU A 74 13.68 -6.82 14.59
C LEU A 74 12.54 -6.08 15.31
N PRO A 75 12.78 -4.95 16.01
CA PRO A 75 11.69 -4.20 16.63
C PRO A 75 10.71 -3.65 15.59
N ALA A 76 11.20 -3.20 14.43
CA ALA A 76 10.35 -2.71 13.35
C ALA A 76 9.43 -3.81 12.81
N ALA A 77 9.95 -5.00 12.50
CA ALA A 77 9.16 -6.12 12.00
C ALA A 77 8.11 -6.59 13.01
N PHE A 78 8.50 -6.67 14.29
CA PHE A 78 7.58 -7.01 15.38
C PHE A 78 6.45 -5.98 15.48
N THR A 79 6.79 -4.70 15.53
CA THR A 79 5.82 -3.60 15.68
C THR A 79 4.94 -3.45 14.44
N ALA A 80 5.48 -3.66 13.23
CA ALA A 80 4.72 -3.65 11.99
C ALA A 80 3.68 -4.78 11.95
N THR A 81 4.04 -5.98 12.43
CA THR A 81 3.11 -7.11 12.54
C THR A 81 2.01 -6.82 13.55
N LEU A 82 2.36 -6.25 14.71
CA LEU A 82 1.37 -5.80 15.69
C LEU A 82 0.44 -4.74 15.10
N GLY A 83 0.97 -3.74 14.40
CA GLY A 83 0.19 -2.69 13.76
C GLY A 83 -0.76 -3.22 12.69
N ALA A 84 -0.30 -4.17 11.85
CA ALA A 84 -1.14 -4.85 10.86
C ALA A 84 -2.27 -5.67 11.54
N GLY A 85 -1.94 -6.38 12.61
CA GLY A 85 -2.92 -7.12 13.42
C GLY A 85 -3.95 -6.20 14.08
N SER A 86 -3.50 -5.05 14.64
CA SER A 86 -4.39 -4.02 15.19
C SER A 86 -5.31 -3.45 14.12
N LEU A 87 -4.81 -3.19 12.91
CA LEU A 87 -5.65 -2.71 11.81
C LEU A 87 -6.74 -3.73 11.43
N ALA A 88 -6.41 -5.02 11.39
CA ALA A 88 -7.38 -6.08 11.15
C ALA A 88 -8.41 -6.22 12.30
N PHE A 89 -8.02 -5.91 13.53
CA PHE A 89 -8.93 -5.84 14.66
C PHE A 89 -9.89 -4.64 14.52
N PHE A 90 -9.38 -3.45 14.17
CA PHE A 90 -10.20 -2.27 13.98
C PHE A 90 -11.18 -2.38 12.81
N ASP A 91 -10.82 -3.10 11.74
CA ASP A 91 -11.71 -3.32 10.58
C ASP A 91 -12.98 -4.12 10.94
N GLN A 92 -12.96 -4.88 12.04
CA GLN A 92 -14.12 -5.63 12.57
C GLN A 92 -15.04 -4.78 13.46
N LEU A 93 -14.56 -3.64 13.96
CA LEU A 93 -15.39 -2.78 14.80
C LEU A 93 -16.47 -2.11 13.97
N PRO A 94 -17.65 -1.83 14.56
CA PRO A 94 -18.67 -1.04 13.90
C PRO A 94 -18.05 0.27 13.42
N ARG A 95 -18.17 0.55 12.11
CA ARG A 95 -17.72 1.83 11.56
C ARG A 95 -18.50 2.91 12.29
N VAL A 96 -17.82 3.66 13.15
CA VAL A 96 -18.38 4.83 13.81
C VAL A 96 -18.53 5.91 12.74
N GLY A 97 -19.59 5.79 11.95
CA GLY A 97 -20.11 6.87 11.12
C GLY A 97 -20.76 7.92 12.01
N PRO A 98 -20.96 9.15 11.49
CA PRO A 98 -21.80 10.11 12.18
C PRO A 98 -23.15 9.45 12.43
N SER A 99 -23.54 9.38 13.70
CA SER A 99 -24.75 8.73 14.19
C SER A 99 -25.93 8.99 13.26
N GLY A 100 -26.60 7.91 12.87
CA GLY A 100 -27.71 7.95 11.94
C GLY A 100 -28.77 8.96 12.34
N HIS A 101 -28.99 9.94 11.48
CA HIS A 101 -30.33 10.36 11.14
C HIS A 101 -30.53 10.09 9.65
N HIS A 102 -31.50 9.21 9.37
CA HIS A 102 -31.97 8.70 8.08
C HIS A 102 -31.20 7.53 7.47
N GLY A 103 -31.84 6.36 7.60
CA GLY A 103 -31.44 5.13 6.96
C GLY A 103 -31.40 5.28 5.45
N LEU A 104 -30.22 5.09 4.90
CA LEU A 104 -30.06 4.53 3.58
C LEU A 104 -29.08 3.39 3.73
N SER A 105 -29.60 2.17 3.60
CA SER A 105 -28.82 0.98 3.28
C SER A 105 -28.21 1.22 1.89
N ALA A 106 -27.13 2.01 1.83
CA ALA A 106 -26.33 2.19 0.63
C ALA A 106 -25.28 1.06 0.59
N SER A 107 -25.78 -0.13 0.28
CA SER A 107 -24.98 -1.20 -0.31
C SER A 107 -24.44 -0.68 -1.64
N GLY A 108 -23.25 -0.07 -1.62
CA GLY A 108 -22.67 0.54 -2.81
C GLY A 108 -21.90 1.80 -2.46
N THR A 109 -20.58 1.67 -2.33
CA THR A 109 -19.68 2.83 -2.40
C THR A 109 -20.02 3.62 -3.67
N THR A 110 -20.46 4.86 -3.49
CA THR A 110 -20.89 5.87 -4.50
C THR A 110 -19.96 6.08 -5.70
N ARG A 111 -18.79 5.43 -5.72
CA ARG A 111 -17.89 5.40 -6.89
C ARG A 111 -18.35 4.44 -7.99
N LYS A 112 -19.09 3.35 -7.69
CA LYS A 112 -19.59 2.42 -8.73
C LYS A 112 -20.82 2.95 -9.48
N GLU A 113 -21.59 3.83 -8.85
CA GLU A 113 -22.83 4.37 -9.43
C GLU A 113 -22.56 5.50 -10.42
N LEU A 114 -21.52 6.29 -10.19
CA LEU A 114 -21.10 7.37 -11.10
C LEU A 114 -20.42 6.89 -12.40
N LEU A 115 -19.92 5.65 -12.43
CA LEU A 115 -19.21 5.09 -13.59
C LEU A 115 -20.00 4.00 -14.33
N GLY A 116 -21.17 3.58 -13.80
CA GLY A 116 -22.02 2.55 -14.41
C GLY A 116 -23.04 3.08 -15.42
N SER A 117 -23.12 4.40 -15.64
CA SER A 117 -24.17 5.04 -16.46
C SER A 117 -23.73 5.38 -17.89
N TYR A 118 -22.78 4.63 -18.47
CA TYR A 118 -22.42 4.80 -19.88
C TYR A 118 -22.33 3.45 -20.58
N ALA A 119 -23.49 2.90 -20.93
CA ALA A 119 -23.65 1.97 -22.03
C ALA A 119 -24.62 2.64 -23.03
N PRO A 120 -24.19 2.97 -24.26
CA PRO A 120 -25.12 3.28 -25.34
C PRO A 120 -25.73 1.98 -25.87
N ASP A 121 -26.94 2.12 -26.40
CA ASP A 121 -27.88 1.08 -26.85
C ASP A 121 -27.30 -0.02 -27.76
#